data_AF-A0A1N7DX76-F1
#
_entry.id   AF-A0A1N7DX76-F1
#
_cell.length_a   1.000
_cell.length_b   1.000
_cell.length_c   1.000
_cell.angle_alpha   90.00
_cell.angle_beta   90.00
_cell.angle_gamma   90.00
#
_symmetry.space_group_name_H-M   'P 1'
#
loop_
_entity.id
_entity.type
_entity.pdbx_description
1 polymer ?
#
loop_
_entity_poly.entity_id
_entity_poly.type
_entity_poly.pdbx_seq_one_letter_code
_entity_poly.pdbx_strand_id
1 'polypeptide(L)'
;MSREKIVKTEFKLSEADRAAMAAADAAHIAHERAEDVKRQAVLQEVKRVVSAEVYTDIVEELTADGYTFDYQIASSPKGQEQYGGAAWGKHYVDQTTNGGYTGDEYAGTVSIPLGDGRYFQFSYTM
;
A
#
# COMPACT_ATOMS: atom_id res chain seq x y z
N MET A 1 50.14 -10.04 -36.25
CA MET A 1 48.69 -10.01 -35.97
C MET A 1 48.41 -10.95 -34.80
N SER A 2 48.39 -10.43 -33.57
CA SER A 2 48.13 -11.23 -32.37
C SER A 2 46.64 -11.13 -32.05
N ARG A 3 45.92 -12.26 -32.11
CA ARG A 3 44.48 -12.32 -31.85
C ARG A 3 44.22 -12.23 -30.35
N GLU A 4 43.54 -11.18 -29.91
CA GLU A 4 42.96 -11.06 -28.57
C GLU A 4 42.02 -12.24 -28.30
N LYS A 5 42.29 -13.00 -27.23
CA LYS A 5 41.35 -13.97 -26.69
C LYS A 5 40.28 -13.21 -25.92
N ILE A 6 39.08 -13.10 -26.50
CA ILE A 6 37.89 -12.69 -25.76
C ILE A 6 37.55 -13.82 -24.78
N VAL A 7 37.83 -13.58 -23.49
CA VAL A 7 37.40 -14.48 -22.40
C VAL A 7 35.90 -14.27 -22.22
N LYS A 8 35.10 -15.21 -22.71
CA LYS A 8 33.68 -15.30 -22.35
C LYS A 8 33.61 -15.83 -20.93
N THR A 9 33.52 -14.93 -19.95
CA THR A 9 33.21 -15.29 -18.57
C THR A 9 31.76 -15.72 -18.52
N GLU A 10 31.49 -17.03 -18.47
CA GLU A 10 30.15 -17.55 -18.19
C GLU A 10 29.77 -17.19 -16.76
N PHE A 11 28.76 -16.33 -16.58
CA PHE A 11 28.22 -16.01 -15.26
C PHE A 11 27.48 -17.24 -14.72
N LYS A 12 28.13 -18.00 -13.84
CA LYS A 12 27.51 -19.11 -13.10
C LYS A 12 27.16 -18.60 -11.72
N LEU A 13 25.86 -18.51 -11.40
CA LEU A 13 25.41 -18.24 -10.04
C LEU A 13 26.01 -19.31 -9.11
N SER A 14 26.76 -18.85 -8.11
CA SER A 14 27.30 -19.71 -7.08
C SER A 14 26.19 -20.24 -6.17
N GLU A 15 26.49 -21.27 -5.39
CA GLU A 15 25.57 -21.78 -4.38
C GLU A 15 25.25 -20.71 -3.32
N ALA A 16 26.23 -19.87 -2.99
CA ALA A 16 26.04 -18.72 -2.11
C ALA A 16 25.08 -17.68 -2.71
N ASP A 17 25.17 -17.39 -4.02
CA ASP A 17 24.25 -16.46 -4.71
C ASP A 17 22.82 -17.02 -4.71
N ARG A 18 22.65 -18.33 -4.94
CA ARG A 18 21.34 -19.00 -4.90
C ARG A 18 20.75 -19.00 -3.49
N ALA A 19 21.56 -19.25 -2.46
CA ALA A 19 21.13 -19.19 -1.08
C ALA A 19 20.74 -17.76 -0.66
N ALA A 20 21.49 -16.76 -1.11
CA ALA A 20 21.17 -15.35 -0.88
C ALA A 20 19.85 -14.93 -1.54
N MET A 21 19.62 -15.36 -2.79
CA MET A 21 18.33 -15.14 -3.46
C MET A 21 17.18 -15.82 -2.71
N ALA A 22 17.32 -17.10 -2.35
CA ALA A 22 16.28 -17.83 -1.63
C ALA A 22 15.98 -17.20 -0.25
N ALA A 23 16.99 -16.69 0.45
CA ALA A 23 16.82 -15.98 1.71
C ALA A 23 16.09 -14.65 1.51
N ALA A 24 16.40 -13.90 0.44
CA ALA A 24 15.70 -12.67 0.10
C ALA A 24 14.22 -12.93 -0.26
N ASP A 25 13.96 -13.97 -1.05
CA ASP A 25 12.59 -14.39 -1.41
C ASP A 25 11.80 -14.77 -0.15
N ALA A 26 12.40 -15.56 0.74
CA ALA A 26 11.77 -15.96 1.99
C ALA A 26 11.46 -14.75 2.90
N ALA A 27 12.38 -13.79 2.98
CA ALA A 27 12.18 -12.56 3.74
C ALA A 27 11.05 -11.70 3.14
N HIS A 28 10.98 -11.60 1.82
CA HIS A 28 9.92 -10.88 1.12
C HIS A 28 8.55 -11.51 1.37
N ILE A 29 8.42 -12.84 1.20
CA ILE A 29 7.18 -13.57 1.47
C ILE A 29 6.74 -13.41 2.93
N ALA A 30 7.68 -13.46 3.87
CA ALA A 30 7.37 -13.26 5.29
C ALA A 30 6.85 -11.85 5.58
N HIS A 31 7.44 -10.84 4.95
CA HIS A 31 7.00 -9.45 5.05
C HIS A 31 5.59 -9.26 4.46
N GLU A 32 5.33 -9.76 3.26
CA GLU A 32 4.00 -9.69 2.63
C GLU A 32 2.92 -10.33 3.50
N ARG A 33 3.19 -11.50 4.07
CA ARG A 33 2.26 -12.17 4.98
C ARG A 33 1.99 -11.36 6.25
N ALA A 34 3.02 -10.70 6.79
CA ALA A 34 2.86 -9.86 7.99
C ALA A 34 1.96 -8.65 7.68
N GLU A 35 2.17 -8.00 6.54
CA GLU A 35 1.35 -6.87 6.10
C GLU A 35 -0.10 -7.30 5.79
N ASP A 36 -0.31 -8.48 5.21
CA ASP A 36 -1.66 -9.02 5.00
C ASP A 36 -2.40 -9.30 6.31
N VAL A 37 -1.71 -9.88 7.30
CA VAL A 37 -2.29 -10.10 8.63
C VAL A 37 -2.66 -8.77 9.28
N LYS A 38 -1.78 -7.76 9.20
CA LYS A 38 -2.04 -6.42 9.73
C LYS A 38 -3.23 -5.75 9.02
N ARG A 39 -3.27 -5.82 7.69
CA ARG A 39 -4.36 -5.30 6.86
C ARG A 39 -5.70 -5.92 7.26
N GLN A 40 -5.74 -7.25 7.38
CA GLN A 40 -6.95 -7.97 7.80
C GLN A 40 -7.38 -7.56 9.20
N ALA A 41 -6.45 -7.45 10.15
CA ALA A 41 -6.76 -7.03 11.52
C ALA A 41 -7.37 -5.62 11.56
N VAL A 42 -6.82 -4.67 10.80
CA VAL A 42 -7.35 -3.31 10.69
C VAL A 42 -8.76 -3.32 10.09
N LEU A 43 -8.96 -4.01 8.96
CA LEU A 43 -10.28 -4.07 8.31
C LEU A 43 -11.35 -4.74 9.17
N GLN A 44 -10.99 -5.77 9.94
CA GLN A 44 -11.92 -6.39 10.90
C GLN A 44 -12.32 -5.41 12.01
N GLU A 45 -11.38 -4.62 12.52
CA GLU A 45 -11.69 -3.58 13.52
C GLU A 45 -12.56 -2.48 12.92
N VAL A 46 -12.26 -2.02 11.69
CA VAL A 46 -13.10 -1.04 10.98
C VAL A 46 -14.52 -1.57 10.82
N LYS A 47 -14.69 -2.81 10.34
CA LYS A 47 -15.99 -3.49 10.20
C LYS A 47 -16.78 -3.54 11.51
N ARG A 48 -16.11 -3.67 12.64
CA ARG A 48 -16.73 -3.76 13.96
C ARG A 48 -17.28 -2.41 14.43
N VAL A 49 -16.65 -1.31 14.04
CA VAL A 49 -16.96 0.03 14.59
C VAL A 49 -17.86 0.87 13.69
N VAL A 50 -17.80 0.67 12.38
CA VAL A 50 -18.64 1.41 11.42
C VAL A 50 -19.92 0.64 11.08
N SER A 51 -20.90 1.33 10.49
CA SER A 51 -22.11 0.67 9.98
C SER A 51 -21.78 -0.24 8.80
N ALA A 52 -22.66 -1.22 8.51
CA ALA A 52 -22.47 -2.11 7.37
C ALA A 52 -22.43 -1.36 6.03
N GLU A 53 -23.21 -0.28 5.91
CA GLU A 53 -23.22 0.63 4.74
C GLU A 53 -21.86 1.31 4.58
N VAL A 54 -21.36 1.98 5.63
CA VAL A 54 -20.04 2.62 5.61
C VAL A 54 -18.93 1.61 5.31
N TYR A 55 -18.99 0.41 5.88
CA TYR A 55 -18.00 -0.63 5.59
C TYR A 55 -18.04 -1.07 4.13
N THR A 56 -19.22 -1.13 3.51
CA THR A 56 -19.38 -1.52 2.11
C THR A 56 -18.72 -0.49 1.21
N ASP A 57 -19.03 0.79 1.40
CA ASP A 57 -18.39 1.87 0.66
C ASP A 57 -16.86 1.82 0.83
N ILE A 58 -16.37 1.50 2.03
CA ILE A 58 -14.91 1.52 2.30
C ILE A 58 -14.25 0.44 1.44
N VAL A 59 -14.87 -0.74 1.37
CA VAL A 59 -14.37 -1.83 0.53
C VAL A 59 -14.46 -1.46 -0.96
N GLU A 60 -15.53 -0.78 -1.38
CA GLU A 60 -15.65 -0.30 -2.76
C GLU A 60 -14.52 0.66 -3.14
N GLU A 61 -14.22 1.65 -2.30
CA GLU A 61 -13.12 2.60 -2.51
C GLU A 61 -11.77 1.88 -2.62
N LEU A 62 -11.47 0.98 -1.68
CA LEU A 62 -10.23 0.20 -1.65
C LEU A 62 -10.07 -0.70 -2.89
N THR A 63 -11.16 -1.05 -3.56
CA THR A 63 -11.16 -1.85 -4.80
C THR A 63 -11.16 -1.01 -6.08
N ALA A 64 -11.66 0.23 -6.00
CA ALA A 64 -11.67 1.18 -7.11
C ALA A 64 -10.30 1.84 -7.31
N ASP A 65 -9.58 2.10 -6.22
CA ASP A 65 -8.21 2.60 -6.25
C ASP A 65 -7.24 1.54 -6.79
N GLY A 66 -6.33 1.96 -7.68
CA GLY A 66 -5.43 1.05 -8.39
C GLY A 66 -4.56 0.19 -7.47
N TYR A 67 -3.94 0.81 -6.46
CA TYR A 67 -3.15 0.10 -5.45
C TYR A 67 -3.22 0.80 -4.09
N THR A 68 -3.68 0.08 -3.05
CA THR A 68 -3.82 0.58 -1.68
C THR A 68 -2.96 -0.19 -0.67
N PHE A 69 -2.39 0.51 0.30
CA PHE A 69 -1.43 -0.03 1.29
C PHE A 69 -1.42 0.80 2.59
N ASP A 70 -0.53 0.47 3.54
CA ASP A 70 -0.35 1.19 4.82
C ASP A 70 -1.61 1.36 5.69
N TYR A 71 -2.45 0.31 5.72
CA TYR A 71 -3.68 0.26 6.49
C TYR A 71 -3.41 0.43 7.99
N GLN A 72 -4.07 1.41 8.61
CA GLN A 72 -3.92 1.68 10.03
C GLN A 72 -5.14 2.38 10.63
N ILE A 73 -5.22 2.37 11.97
CA ILE A 73 -6.17 3.20 12.73
C ILE A 73 -5.34 4.24 13.48
N ALA A 74 -5.60 5.52 13.19
CA ALA A 74 -4.87 6.65 13.75
C ALA A 74 -5.77 7.49 14.66
N SER A 75 -5.15 8.26 15.56
CA SER A 75 -5.84 9.20 16.46
C SER A 75 -6.04 10.60 15.86
N SER A 76 -5.52 10.85 14.65
CA SER A 76 -5.62 12.12 13.95
C SER A 76 -5.64 11.90 12.44
N PRO A 77 -6.39 12.69 11.66
CA PRO A 77 -6.41 12.55 10.21
C PRO A 77 -5.11 13.08 9.58
N LYS A 78 -4.83 12.66 8.34
CA LYS A 78 -3.82 13.27 7.48
C LYS A 78 -4.47 14.07 6.35
N GLY A 79 -3.83 15.17 5.98
CA GLY A 79 -4.25 15.98 4.84
C GLY A 79 -5.36 16.98 5.14
N GLN A 80 -6.05 17.39 4.09
CA GLN A 80 -7.10 18.42 4.16
C GLN A 80 -8.49 17.79 4.17
N GLU A 81 -9.41 18.40 4.91
CA GLU A 81 -10.81 17.97 4.94
C GLU A 81 -11.42 18.11 3.53
N GLN A 82 -11.99 17.03 3.04
CA GLN A 82 -12.80 16.98 1.83
C GLN A 82 -14.26 16.68 2.19
N TYR A 83 -15.18 17.19 1.37
CA TYR A 83 -16.62 17.10 1.62
C TYR A 83 -17.31 16.29 0.52
N GLY A 84 -18.06 15.26 0.93
CA GLY A 84 -18.88 14.44 0.04
C GLY A 84 -18.14 13.26 -0.61
N GLY A 85 -18.88 12.19 -0.93
CA GLY A 85 -18.38 11.05 -1.70
C GLY A 85 -19.05 9.72 -1.35
N ALA A 86 -19.22 9.43 -0.05
CA ALA A 86 -19.70 8.13 0.43
C ALA A 86 -20.46 8.26 1.77
N ALA A 87 -21.03 7.17 2.28
CA ALA A 87 -21.81 7.11 3.51
C ALA A 87 -21.03 7.53 4.77
N TRP A 88 -19.68 7.51 4.76
CA TRP A 88 -18.87 8.03 5.86
C TRP A 88 -18.82 9.56 5.95
N GLY A 89 -19.31 10.26 4.92
CA GLY A 89 -19.37 11.72 4.91
C GLY A 89 -18.00 12.38 4.82
N LYS A 90 -17.62 13.16 5.84
CA LYS A 90 -16.37 13.93 5.86
C LYS A 90 -15.17 12.99 5.90
N HIS A 91 -14.15 13.27 5.09
CA HIS A 91 -12.90 12.53 5.09
C HIS A 91 -11.73 13.48 4.81
N TYR A 92 -10.50 13.01 4.95
CA TYR A 92 -9.31 13.83 4.75
C TYR A 92 -8.40 13.16 3.74
N VAL A 93 -7.81 13.95 2.85
CA VAL A 93 -6.90 13.44 1.83
C VAL A 93 -5.62 14.25 1.87
N ASP A 94 -4.50 13.56 2.07
CA ASP A 94 -3.16 14.09 1.88
C ASP A 94 -2.65 13.64 0.51
N GLN A 95 -2.97 14.41 -0.52
CA GLN A 95 -2.64 14.05 -1.89
C GLN A 95 -1.33 14.70 -2.32
N THR A 96 -0.50 13.89 -2.96
CA THR A 96 0.73 14.28 -3.64
C THR A 96 0.65 13.86 -5.10
N THR A 97 1.33 14.61 -5.98
CA THR A 97 1.56 14.19 -7.36
C THR A 97 2.86 13.42 -7.40
N ASN A 98 2.84 12.16 -7.85
CA ASN A 98 4.01 11.27 -7.79
C ASN A 98 5.01 11.51 -8.94
N GLY A 99 4.95 12.68 -9.59
CA GLY A 99 6.00 13.17 -10.48
C GLY A 99 6.25 12.36 -11.75
N GLY A 100 5.28 11.55 -12.21
CA GLY A 100 5.37 10.87 -13.51
C GLY A 100 5.64 11.85 -14.66
N TYR A 101 6.27 11.39 -15.73
CA TYR A 101 6.68 12.23 -16.88
C TYR A 101 5.51 13.01 -17.52
N THR A 102 4.26 12.56 -17.30
CA THR A 102 3.03 13.22 -17.76
C THR A 102 2.27 13.99 -16.66
N GLY A 103 2.63 13.81 -15.38
CA GLY A 103 2.01 14.49 -14.24
C GLY A 103 0.67 13.92 -13.79
N ASP A 104 0.23 12.78 -14.32
CA ASP A 104 -1.10 12.20 -14.06
C ASP A 104 -1.13 11.15 -12.94
N GLU A 105 0.02 10.81 -12.36
CA GLU A 105 0.11 9.82 -11.28
C GLU A 105 -0.14 10.50 -9.92
N TYR A 106 -1.19 10.09 -9.23
CA TYR A 106 -1.59 10.62 -7.92
C TYR A 106 -1.28 9.60 -6.84
N ALA A 107 -0.69 10.06 -5.74
CA ALA A 107 -0.44 9.23 -4.58
C ALA A 107 -0.82 9.99 -3.32
N GLY A 108 -1.38 9.31 -2.33
CA GLY A 108 -1.78 10.01 -1.12
C GLY A 108 -2.21 9.09 0.00
N THR A 109 -2.67 9.70 1.08
CA THR A 109 -3.31 8.99 2.19
C THR A 109 -4.72 9.52 2.39
N VAL A 110 -5.70 8.62 2.44
CA VAL A 110 -7.08 8.91 2.82
C VAL A 110 -7.26 8.63 4.31
N SER A 111 -8.00 9.49 5.01
CA SER A 111 -8.43 9.29 6.40
C SER A 111 -9.94 9.35 6.52
N ILE A 112 -10.56 8.24 6.91
CA ILE A 112 -12.01 8.08 7.09
C ILE A 112 -12.33 8.03 8.59
N PRO A 113 -13.25 8.86 9.11
CA PRO A 113 -13.59 8.88 10.54
C PRO A 113 -14.35 7.61 10.95
N LEU A 114 -14.02 7.08 12.14
CA LEU A 114 -14.68 5.91 12.75
C LEU A 114 -15.72 6.29 13.82
N GLY A 115 -15.92 7.58 14.07
CA GLY A 115 -16.94 8.12 14.98
C GLY A 115 -16.50 8.29 16.45
N ASP A 116 -15.38 7.72 16.88
CA ASP A 116 -14.85 7.81 18.25
C ASP A 116 -13.55 8.62 18.36
N GLY A 117 -13.35 9.54 17.41
CA GLY A 117 -12.12 10.32 17.29
C GLY A 117 -10.94 9.56 16.67
N ARG A 118 -11.13 8.30 16.28
CA ARG A 118 -10.18 7.54 15.47
C ARG A 118 -10.50 7.64 13.98
N TYR A 119 -9.49 7.38 13.17
CA TYR A 119 -9.55 7.43 11.71
C TYR A 119 -8.98 6.14 11.13
N PHE A 120 -9.69 5.52 10.22
CA PHE A 120 -9.12 4.52 9.33
C PHE A 120 -8.31 5.24 8.26
N GLN A 121 -7.05 4.82 8.07
CA GLN A 121 -6.16 5.39 7.06
C GLN A 121 -5.61 4.30 6.16
N PHE A 122 -5.51 4.64 4.87
CA PHE A 122 -4.81 3.86 3.87
C PHE A 122 -4.14 4.81 2.88
N SER A 123 -2.99 4.37 2.35
CA SER A 123 -2.30 5.04 1.27
C SER A 123 -2.73 4.46 -0.07
N TYR A 124 -2.71 5.29 -1.11
CA TYR A 124 -3.01 4.89 -2.48
C TYR A 124 -1.96 5.42 -3.45
N THR A 125 -1.80 4.73 -4.58
CA THR A 125 -1.08 5.19 -5.76
C THR A 125 -1.90 4.85 -7.00
N MET A 126 -2.15 5.84 -7.86
CA MET A 126 -2.87 5.77 -9.12
C MET A 126 -2.02 6.28 -10.27
#